data_AF-A0A173YQJ7-F1
#
_entry.id   AF-A0A173YQJ7-F1
#
_cell.length_a   1.000
_cell.length_b   1.000
_cell.length_c   1.000
_cell.angle_alpha   90.00
_cell.angle_beta   90.00
_cell.angle_gamma   90.00
#
_symmetry.space_group_name_H-M   'P 1'
#
loop_
_entity.id
_entity.type
_entity.pdbx_description
1 polymer ?
#
loop_
_entity_poly.entity_id
_entity_poly.type
_entity_poly.pdbx_seq_one_letter_code
_entity_poly.pdbx_strand_id
1 'polypeptide(L)'
;MEYKNQTENRAFQEMLQAAVKRLQNRSGEDIAAKSGAVFHSSRNVLEVRSFYETIEIQLPEFRINSDMDEWHYLTLLHYLDMADGTEGSQKLITFGNLKDGLIRGTKFDRTAEQKLEKLLQDKDPEKIQKACKNLGAEFTETKADLCAVFPVLPRYPVTLKIWFADEEFPASGKIFLQDHADHYLSVEDAVTVGEILLQKLSEAFSSL
;
A
#
# COMPACT_ATOMS: atom_id res chain seq x y z
N MET A 1 10.78 17.37 -23.04
CA MET A 1 10.44 16.12 -22.33
C MET A 1 11.67 15.49 -21.68
N GLU A 2 12.87 15.54 -22.31
CA GLU A 2 14.11 14.95 -21.77
C GLU A 2 14.62 15.54 -20.44
N TYR A 3 14.56 16.86 -20.24
CA TYR A 3 15.02 17.51 -18.99
C TYR A 3 14.18 17.13 -17.74
N LYS A 4 12.90 16.82 -17.94
CA LYS A 4 12.00 16.42 -16.85
C LYS A 4 12.31 15.01 -16.38
N ASN A 5 12.54 14.09 -17.33
CA ASN A 5 12.98 12.72 -17.06
C ASN A 5 14.36 12.64 -16.37
N GLN A 6 15.33 13.49 -16.75
CA GLN A 6 16.64 13.51 -16.09
C GLN A 6 16.57 14.02 -14.64
N THR A 7 15.70 14.99 -14.37
CA THR A 7 15.55 15.57 -13.01
C THR A 7 14.78 14.62 -12.09
N GLU A 8 13.72 13.99 -12.59
CA GLU A 8 12.96 12.96 -11.87
C GLU A 8 13.86 11.76 -11.53
N ASN A 9 14.67 11.29 -12.48
CA ASN A 9 15.63 10.21 -12.22
C ASN A 9 16.65 10.60 -11.13
N ARG A 10 17.17 11.84 -11.16
CA ARG A 10 18.11 12.31 -10.13
C ARG A 10 17.46 12.38 -8.74
N ALA A 11 16.27 12.96 -8.62
CA ALA A 11 15.58 13.06 -7.34
C ALA A 11 15.30 11.69 -6.74
N PHE A 12 14.83 10.74 -7.58
CA PHE A 12 14.65 9.36 -7.17
C PHE A 12 15.95 8.73 -6.66
N GLN A 13 17.06 8.84 -7.39
CA GLN A 13 18.34 8.27 -6.98
C GLN A 13 18.85 8.86 -5.66
N GLU A 14 18.67 10.17 -5.43
CA GLU A 14 19.04 10.82 -4.16
C GLU A 14 18.20 10.29 -2.98
N MET A 15 16.88 10.12 -3.18
CA MET A 15 15.98 9.55 -2.17
C MET A 15 16.31 8.08 -1.88
N LEU A 16 16.56 7.29 -2.92
CA LEU A 16 16.94 5.88 -2.82
C LEU A 16 18.24 5.72 -2.02
N GLN A 17 19.28 6.48 -2.35
CA GLN A 17 20.54 6.45 -1.61
C GLN A 17 20.35 6.82 -0.14
N ALA A 18 19.52 7.83 0.15
CA ALA A 18 19.22 8.22 1.51
C ALA A 18 18.48 7.11 2.28
N ALA A 19 17.49 6.46 1.66
CA ALA A 19 16.75 5.35 2.27
C ALA A 19 17.66 4.16 2.59
N VAL A 20 18.48 3.73 1.62
CA VAL A 20 19.46 2.64 1.81
C VAL A 20 20.43 2.98 2.95
N LYS A 21 20.95 4.21 3.00
CA LYS A 21 21.89 4.63 4.05
C LYS A 21 21.29 4.58 5.46
N ARG A 22 20.00 4.90 5.63
CA ARG A 22 19.32 4.81 6.93
C ARG A 22 19.19 3.36 7.39
N LEU A 23 18.92 2.45 6.44
CA LEU A 23 18.78 1.02 6.71
C LEU A 23 20.11 0.28 6.94
N GLN A 24 21.21 0.71 6.32
CA GLN A 24 22.52 0.04 6.38
C GLN A 24 23.10 -0.14 7.80
N ASN A 25 22.64 0.64 8.78
CA ASN A 25 23.10 0.55 10.18
C ASN A 25 22.23 -0.39 11.04
N ARG A 26 21.24 -1.08 10.45
CA ARG A 26 20.33 -2.00 11.13
C ARG A 26 20.60 -3.43 10.70
N SER A 27 20.46 -4.39 11.62
CA SER A 27 20.58 -5.81 11.28
C SER A 27 19.32 -6.31 10.58
N GLY A 28 19.46 -7.37 9.77
CA GLY A 28 18.31 -8.01 9.12
C GLY A 28 17.29 -8.51 10.14
N GLU A 29 17.72 -9.01 11.29
CA GLU A 29 16.86 -9.44 12.39
C GLU A 29 16.03 -8.30 12.97
N ASP A 30 16.63 -7.12 13.22
CA ASP A 30 15.90 -5.96 13.77
C ASP A 30 14.87 -5.42 12.76
N ILE A 31 15.25 -5.36 11.49
CA ILE A 31 14.34 -4.92 10.41
C ILE A 31 13.16 -5.90 10.30
N ALA A 32 13.44 -7.21 10.27
CA ALA A 32 12.41 -8.25 10.19
C ALA A 32 11.45 -8.21 11.38
N ALA A 33 11.96 -8.11 12.61
CA ALA A 33 11.15 -8.08 13.81
C ALA A 33 10.13 -6.92 13.81
N LYS A 34 10.58 -5.72 13.39
CA LYS A 34 9.75 -4.50 13.43
C LYS A 34 8.82 -4.35 12.24
N SER A 35 9.24 -4.77 11.05
CA SER A 35 8.38 -4.72 9.86
C SER A 35 7.39 -5.88 9.82
N GLY A 36 7.79 -7.07 10.27
CA GLY A 36 7.08 -8.31 9.96
C GLY A 36 7.56 -8.98 8.67
N ALA A 37 8.67 -8.51 8.09
CA ALA A 37 9.44 -9.26 7.10
C ALA A 37 10.08 -10.52 7.72
N VAL A 38 10.53 -11.44 6.87
CA VAL A 38 11.29 -12.63 7.30
C VAL A 38 12.75 -12.44 6.91
N PHE A 39 13.67 -12.59 7.87
CA PHE A 39 15.10 -12.54 7.58
C PHE A 39 15.68 -13.95 7.41
N HIS A 40 16.28 -14.20 6.24
CA HIS A 40 16.97 -15.43 5.89
C HIS A 40 18.48 -15.27 6.09
N SER A 41 18.98 -15.53 7.30
CA SER A 41 20.39 -15.29 7.68
C SER A 41 21.41 -16.05 6.82
N SER A 42 21.06 -17.24 6.33
CA SER A 42 21.95 -18.05 5.46
C SER A 42 22.21 -17.42 4.08
N ARG A 43 21.26 -16.61 3.58
CA ARG A 43 21.35 -15.90 2.29
C ARG A 43 21.59 -14.40 2.45
N ASN A 44 21.47 -13.89 3.67
CA ASN A 44 21.45 -12.46 3.98
C ASN A 44 20.37 -11.70 3.20
N VAL A 45 19.14 -12.24 3.19
CA VAL A 45 17.99 -11.73 2.43
C VAL A 45 16.82 -11.41 3.36
N LEU A 46 16.15 -10.28 3.12
CA LEU A 46 14.82 -10.00 3.66
C LEU A 46 13.75 -10.45 2.67
N GLU A 47 12.77 -11.19 3.15
CA GLU A 47 11.56 -11.56 2.41
C GLU A 47 10.39 -10.72 2.91
N VAL A 48 9.77 -9.96 2.01
CA VAL A 48 8.59 -9.14 2.30
C VAL A 48 7.43 -9.59 1.44
N ARG A 49 6.29 -9.91 2.06
CA ARG A 49 5.05 -10.17 1.32
C ARG A 49 4.37 -8.85 0.98
N SER A 50 4.09 -8.64 -0.30
CA SER A 50 3.30 -7.49 -0.76
C SER A 50 2.19 -7.95 -1.70
N PHE A 51 0.94 -7.69 -1.32
CA PHE A 51 -0.23 -8.30 -1.98
C PHE A 51 -0.09 -9.84 -2.03
N TYR A 52 0.00 -10.42 -3.23
CA TYR A 52 0.21 -11.85 -3.47
C TYR A 52 1.66 -12.19 -3.85
N GLU A 53 2.55 -11.21 -3.88
CA GLU A 53 3.92 -11.35 -4.33
C GLU A 53 4.88 -11.42 -3.14
N THR A 54 5.95 -12.19 -3.32
CA THR A 54 7.03 -12.29 -2.36
C THR A 54 8.23 -11.56 -2.93
N ILE A 55 8.67 -10.52 -2.23
CA ILE A 55 9.78 -9.66 -2.65
C ILE A 55 11.00 -10.05 -1.83
N GLU A 56 12.05 -10.47 -2.51
CA GLU A 56 13.36 -10.71 -1.89
C GLU A 56 14.26 -9.48 -2.04
N ILE A 57 14.81 -9.03 -0.91
CA ILE A 57 15.69 -7.87 -0.80
C ILE A 57 17.05 -8.36 -0.29
N GLN A 58 18.08 -8.23 -1.12
CA GLN A 58 19.44 -8.61 -0.80
C GLN A 58 20.11 -7.56 0.09
N LEU A 59 20.65 -7.97 1.24
CA LEU A 59 21.44 -7.12 2.13
C LEU A 59 22.95 -7.24 1.84
N PRO A 60 23.75 -6.19 2.13
CA PRO A 60 23.37 -4.89 2.73
C PRO A 60 23.01 -3.78 1.73
N GLU A 61 22.99 -4.06 0.41
CA GLU A 61 22.69 -3.05 -0.61
C GLU A 61 21.20 -2.77 -0.80
N PHE A 62 20.34 -3.56 -0.15
CA PHE A 62 18.88 -3.51 -0.24
C PHE A 62 18.33 -3.68 -1.67
N ARG A 63 19.02 -4.45 -2.51
CA ARG A 63 18.61 -4.66 -3.91
C ARG A 63 17.46 -5.65 -4.02
N ILE A 64 16.45 -5.32 -4.82
CA ILE A 64 15.37 -6.23 -5.20
C ILE A 64 15.68 -6.96 -6.51
N ASN A 65 15.28 -8.23 -6.59
CA ASN A 65 15.35 -9.03 -7.81
C ASN A 65 13.98 -9.10 -8.50
N SER A 66 13.33 -7.95 -8.68
CA SER A 66 11.98 -7.85 -9.25
C SER A 66 11.88 -6.64 -10.18
N ASP A 67 11.10 -6.76 -11.26
CA ASP A 67 10.71 -5.66 -12.15
C ASP A 67 9.62 -4.80 -11.49
N MET A 68 9.93 -4.25 -10.31
CA MET A 68 9.04 -3.37 -9.55
C MET A 68 9.20 -1.92 -10.01
N ASP A 69 8.09 -1.17 -10.02
CA ASP A 69 8.11 0.28 -10.20
C ASP A 69 9.03 0.97 -9.19
N GLU A 70 9.79 1.97 -9.65
CA GLU A 70 10.79 2.68 -8.84
C GLU A 70 10.20 3.27 -7.56
N TRP A 71 9.02 3.89 -7.64
CA TRP A 71 8.38 4.50 -6.47
C TRP A 71 7.84 3.47 -5.51
N HIS A 72 7.31 2.35 -6.01
CA HIS A 72 6.92 1.24 -5.16
C HIS A 72 8.12 0.66 -4.41
N TYR A 73 9.27 0.50 -5.08
CA TYR A 73 10.50 0.06 -4.44
C TYR A 73 10.97 1.04 -3.36
N LEU A 74 10.93 2.35 -3.62
CA LEU A 74 11.29 3.36 -2.61
C LEU A 74 10.35 3.33 -1.40
N THR A 75 9.04 3.22 -1.63
CA THR A 75 8.04 3.06 -0.58
C THR A 75 8.29 1.80 0.26
N LEU A 76 8.72 0.69 -0.35
CA LEU A 76 9.10 -0.51 0.38
C LEU A 76 10.32 -0.27 1.30
N LEU A 77 11.33 0.48 0.84
CA LEU A 77 12.47 0.82 1.68
C LEU A 77 12.09 1.77 2.82
N HIS A 78 11.25 2.77 2.55
CA HIS A 78 10.72 3.65 3.60
C HIS A 78 9.92 2.88 4.65
N TYR A 79 9.12 1.90 4.21
CA TYR A 79 8.41 1.00 5.10
C TYR A 79 9.36 0.25 6.05
N LEU A 80 10.43 -0.35 5.53
CA LEU A 80 11.41 -1.05 6.36
C LEU A 80 12.14 -0.12 7.33
N ASP A 81 12.40 1.11 6.89
CA ASP A 81 13.12 2.14 7.66
C ASP A 81 12.26 2.66 8.82
N MET A 82 11.01 3.00 8.54
CA MET A 82 10.08 3.57 9.51
C MET A 82 9.52 2.54 10.48
N ALA A 83 9.33 1.29 10.04
CA ALA A 83 8.73 0.24 10.86
C ALA A 83 9.39 0.13 12.24
N ASP A 84 8.60 0.36 13.28
CA ASP A 84 9.02 0.33 14.68
C ASP A 84 8.46 -0.86 15.49
N GLY A 85 7.63 -1.69 14.86
CA GLY A 85 7.02 -2.87 15.48
C GLY A 85 5.69 -2.60 16.17
N THR A 86 5.14 -1.38 16.08
CA THR A 86 3.85 -1.03 16.69
C THR A 86 2.75 -2.00 16.23
N GLU A 87 2.15 -2.70 17.20
CA GLU A 87 1.02 -3.58 16.95
C GLU A 87 -0.27 -2.78 16.86
N GLY A 88 -1.07 -3.11 15.85
CA GLY A 88 -2.22 -2.30 15.50
C GLY A 88 -3.45 -2.54 16.34
N SER A 89 -4.29 -1.51 16.40
CA SER A 89 -5.70 -1.69 16.71
C SER A 89 -6.49 -2.01 15.41
N GLN A 90 -7.71 -2.53 15.54
CA GLN A 90 -8.60 -2.70 14.38
C GLN A 90 -9.31 -1.39 13.97
N LYS A 91 -8.91 -0.24 14.53
CA LYS A 91 -9.52 1.05 14.21
C LYS A 91 -9.08 1.51 12.83
N LEU A 92 -10.06 1.85 12.00
CA LEU A 92 -9.85 2.38 10.67
C LEU A 92 -9.82 3.91 10.68
N ILE A 93 -8.87 4.48 9.94
CA ILE A 93 -8.71 5.91 9.70
C ILE A 93 -8.64 6.19 8.20
N THR A 94 -8.92 7.44 7.80
CA THR A 94 -8.69 7.88 6.41
C THR A 94 -7.27 8.40 6.23
N PHE A 95 -6.82 8.62 4.99
CA PHE A 95 -5.48 9.14 4.74
C PHE A 95 -5.32 10.56 5.29
N GLY A 96 -6.39 11.35 5.29
CA GLY A 96 -6.43 12.68 5.91
C GLY A 96 -6.20 12.69 7.43
N ASN A 97 -6.34 11.55 8.11
CA ASN A 97 -6.10 11.41 9.55
C ASN A 97 -4.69 10.92 9.91
N LEU A 98 -3.87 10.56 8.93
CA LEU A 98 -2.45 10.30 9.18
C LEU A 98 -1.77 11.55 9.72
N LYS A 99 -0.65 11.36 10.43
CA LYS A 99 0.28 12.45 10.71
C LYS A 99 0.62 13.21 9.42
N ASP A 100 0.50 14.54 9.49
CA ASP A 100 0.71 15.47 8.37
C ASP A 100 -0.23 15.24 7.15
N GLY A 101 -1.30 14.44 7.31
CA GLY A 101 -2.20 14.02 6.23
C GLY A 101 -3.30 15.01 5.85
N LEU A 102 -3.51 16.08 6.61
CA LEU A 102 -4.66 17.00 6.42
C LEU A 102 -4.80 17.51 4.99
N ILE A 103 -3.69 17.84 4.31
CA ILE A 103 -3.72 18.36 2.94
C ILE A 103 -3.64 17.20 1.94
N ARG A 104 -2.55 16.44 1.96
CA ARG A 104 -2.26 15.41 0.95
C ARG A 104 -3.20 14.22 1.07
N GLY A 105 -3.39 13.71 2.29
CA GLY A 105 -4.26 12.58 2.59
C GLY A 105 -5.72 12.89 2.28
N THR A 106 -6.25 14.05 2.71
CA THR A 106 -7.64 14.45 2.38
C THR A 106 -7.85 14.63 0.88
N LYS A 107 -6.84 15.15 0.17
CA LYS A 107 -6.88 15.23 -1.30
C LYS A 107 -6.96 13.84 -1.92
N PHE A 108 -6.14 12.90 -1.45
CA PHE A 108 -6.17 11.51 -1.90
C PHE A 108 -7.54 10.86 -1.62
N ASP A 109 -8.04 10.94 -0.38
CA ASP A 109 -9.33 10.40 0.05
C ASP A 109 -10.44 10.78 -0.95
N ARG A 110 -10.58 12.08 -1.26
CA ARG A 110 -11.58 12.58 -2.21
C ARG A 110 -11.38 12.03 -3.62
N THR A 111 -10.13 12.00 -4.12
CA THR A 111 -9.86 11.50 -5.48
C THR A 111 -10.01 9.99 -5.60
N ALA A 112 -9.73 9.24 -4.54
CA ALA A 112 -9.91 7.80 -4.47
C ALA A 112 -11.40 7.45 -4.51
N GLU A 113 -12.22 8.13 -3.71
CA GLU A 113 -13.69 7.96 -3.70
C GLU A 113 -14.29 8.19 -5.09
N GLN A 114 -13.91 9.29 -5.77
CA GLN A 114 -14.37 9.60 -7.13
C GLN A 114 -13.93 8.57 -8.18
N LYS A 115 -12.73 7.99 -8.03
CA LYS A 115 -12.26 6.92 -8.91
C LYS A 115 -13.03 5.62 -8.66
N LEU A 116 -13.25 5.27 -7.38
CA LEU A 116 -13.98 4.07 -7.00
C LEU A 116 -15.43 4.11 -7.46
N GLU A 117 -16.14 5.21 -7.28
CA GLU A 117 -17.52 5.40 -7.78
C GLU A 117 -17.62 5.03 -9.27
N LYS A 118 -16.71 5.57 -10.10
CA LYS A 118 -16.66 5.27 -11.54
C LYS A 118 -16.27 3.82 -11.82
N LEU A 119 -15.32 3.27 -11.06
CA LEU A 119 -14.86 1.89 -11.25
C LEU A 119 -15.91 0.86 -10.86
N LEU A 120 -16.80 1.18 -9.93
CA LEU A 120 -17.84 0.29 -9.42
C LEU A 120 -19.14 0.37 -10.23
N GLN A 121 -19.32 1.43 -11.01
CA GLN A 121 -20.52 1.66 -11.80
C GLN A 121 -20.83 0.48 -12.73
N ASP A 122 -22.10 0.04 -12.73
CA ASP A 122 -22.64 -1.05 -13.55
C ASP A 122 -21.91 -2.40 -13.41
N LYS A 123 -21.19 -2.61 -12.29
CA LYS A 123 -20.49 -3.87 -12.02
C LYS A 123 -21.27 -4.77 -11.08
N ASP A 124 -21.22 -6.05 -11.40
CA ASP A 124 -21.83 -7.11 -10.60
C ASP A 124 -21.08 -7.29 -9.26
N PRO A 125 -21.79 -7.28 -8.12
CA PRO A 125 -21.20 -7.46 -6.79
C PRO A 125 -20.36 -8.73 -6.63
N GLU A 126 -20.80 -9.87 -7.17
CA GLU A 126 -20.09 -11.15 -7.05
C GLU A 126 -18.77 -11.12 -7.84
N LYS A 127 -18.79 -10.48 -9.02
CA LYS A 127 -17.57 -10.26 -9.82
C LYS A 127 -16.57 -9.37 -9.10
N ILE A 128 -17.03 -8.29 -8.44
CA ILE A 128 -16.18 -7.41 -7.63
C ILE A 128 -15.54 -8.20 -6.48
N GLN A 129 -16.34 -8.97 -5.74
CA GLN A 129 -15.83 -9.81 -4.65
C GLN A 129 -14.76 -10.79 -5.15
N LYS A 130 -15.02 -11.48 -6.27
CA LYS A 130 -14.05 -12.39 -6.87
C LYS A 130 -12.75 -11.68 -7.27
N ALA A 131 -12.84 -10.50 -7.87
CA ALA A 131 -11.67 -9.70 -8.25
C ALA A 131 -10.85 -9.25 -7.03
N CYS A 132 -11.51 -8.76 -5.97
CA CYS A 132 -10.83 -8.42 -4.71
C CYS A 132 -10.13 -9.64 -4.10
N LYS A 133 -10.79 -10.80 -4.08
CA LYS A 133 -10.20 -12.05 -3.57
C LYS A 133 -8.97 -12.48 -4.37
N ASN A 134 -9.00 -12.34 -5.69
CA ASN A 134 -7.85 -12.66 -6.56
C ASN A 134 -6.65 -11.73 -6.30
N LEU A 135 -6.89 -10.52 -5.81
CA LEU A 135 -5.85 -9.59 -5.36
C LEU A 135 -5.37 -9.87 -3.92
N GLY A 136 -5.82 -10.96 -3.30
CA GLY A 136 -5.42 -11.39 -1.96
C GLY A 136 -6.25 -10.79 -0.83
N ALA A 137 -7.39 -10.14 -1.12
CA ALA A 137 -8.21 -9.58 -0.06
C ALA A 137 -8.88 -10.65 0.81
N GLU A 138 -8.87 -10.42 2.11
CA GLU A 138 -9.73 -11.11 3.08
C GLU A 138 -11.00 -10.27 3.33
N PHE A 139 -12.12 -10.92 3.63
CA PHE A 139 -13.39 -10.23 3.86
C PHE A 139 -13.77 -10.24 5.33
N THR A 140 -14.27 -9.10 5.80
CA THR A 140 -14.73 -8.91 7.19
C THR A 140 -16.14 -8.34 7.19
N GLU A 141 -17.01 -8.82 8.08
CA GLU A 141 -18.37 -8.30 8.20
C GLU A 141 -18.37 -6.89 8.80
N THR A 142 -19.06 -5.96 8.15
CA THR A 142 -19.25 -4.58 8.63
C THR A 142 -20.62 -4.06 8.18
N LYS A 143 -20.88 -2.76 8.38
CA LYS A 143 -22.06 -2.07 7.83
C LYS A 143 -21.96 -1.73 6.33
N ALA A 144 -20.81 -1.95 5.71
CA ALA A 144 -20.67 -1.84 4.25
C ALA A 144 -21.07 -3.18 3.61
N ASP A 145 -21.62 -3.14 2.39
CA ASP A 145 -22.02 -4.34 1.66
C ASP A 145 -20.84 -5.25 1.34
N LEU A 146 -19.66 -4.65 1.16
CA LEU A 146 -18.40 -5.37 1.07
C LEU A 146 -17.31 -4.63 1.83
N CYS A 147 -16.56 -5.35 2.67
CA CYS A 147 -15.35 -4.86 3.33
C CYS A 147 -14.20 -5.83 3.06
N ALA A 148 -13.28 -5.39 2.21
CA ALA A 148 -12.13 -6.15 1.73
C ALA A 148 -10.83 -5.60 2.33
N VAL A 149 -10.04 -6.45 2.96
CA VAL A 149 -8.76 -6.11 3.61
C VAL A 149 -7.62 -6.68 2.78
N PHE A 150 -6.83 -5.80 2.16
CA PHE A 150 -5.71 -6.17 1.30
C PHE A 150 -4.41 -6.24 2.10
N PRO A 151 -3.65 -7.34 2.02
CA PRO A 151 -2.36 -7.48 2.68
C PRO A 151 -1.26 -6.76 1.87
N VAL A 152 -1.30 -5.43 1.82
CA VAL A 152 -0.41 -4.64 0.97
C VAL A 152 1.05 -4.76 1.39
N LEU A 153 1.33 -4.64 2.69
CA LEU A 153 2.62 -4.96 3.31
C LEU A 153 2.36 -5.58 4.70
N PRO A 154 3.31 -6.31 5.30
CA PRO A 154 3.15 -6.82 6.66
C PRO A 154 2.88 -5.67 7.62
N ARG A 155 1.92 -5.84 8.55
CA ARG A 155 1.50 -4.80 9.52
C ARG A 155 0.93 -3.51 8.90
N TYR A 156 0.74 -3.46 7.58
CA TYR A 156 0.16 -2.35 6.85
C TYR A 156 -0.94 -2.83 5.87
N PRO A 157 -2.04 -3.41 6.38
CA PRO A 157 -3.17 -3.75 5.54
C PRO A 157 -3.92 -2.48 5.10
N VAL A 158 -4.52 -2.54 3.92
CA VAL A 158 -5.37 -1.46 3.40
C VAL A 158 -6.79 -1.99 3.23
N THR A 159 -7.76 -1.29 3.80
CA THR A 159 -9.16 -1.74 3.79
C THR A 159 -9.97 -0.95 2.77
N LEU A 160 -10.64 -1.64 1.85
CA LEU A 160 -11.65 -1.09 0.96
C LEU A 160 -13.03 -1.42 1.50
N LYS A 161 -13.87 -0.41 1.72
CA LYS A 161 -15.31 -0.59 1.94
C LYS A 161 -16.08 -0.13 0.71
N ILE A 162 -17.06 -0.92 0.31
CA ILE A 162 -17.96 -0.64 -0.82
C ILE A 162 -19.40 -0.72 -0.33
N TRP A 163 -20.20 0.26 -0.76
CA TRP A 163 -21.64 0.24 -0.73
C TRP A 163 -22.12 0.13 -2.17
N PHE A 164 -22.85 -0.92 -2.51
CA PHE A 164 -23.33 -1.14 -3.86
C PHE A 164 -24.47 -0.17 -4.17
N ALA A 165 -24.72 0.05 -5.46
CA ALA A 165 -25.82 0.91 -5.88
C ALA A 165 -27.17 0.30 -5.44
N ASP A 166 -28.08 1.16 -5.00
CA ASP A 166 -29.47 0.82 -4.75
C ASP A 166 -30.40 1.77 -5.53
N GLU A 167 -31.69 1.79 -5.19
CA GLU A 167 -32.67 2.64 -5.88
C GLU A 167 -32.46 4.15 -5.62
N GLU A 168 -31.78 4.51 -4.52
CA GLU A 168 -31.62 5.89 -4.05
C GLU A 168 -30.21 6.45 -4.29
N PHE A 169 -29.18 5.60 -4.22
CA PHE A 169 -27.78 6.00 -4.23
C PHE A 169 -26.91 5.20 -5.22
N PRO A 170 -25.95 5.85 -5.90
CA PRO A 170 -24.97 5.13 -6.71
C PRO A 170 -24.00 4.33 -5.82
N ALA A 171 -23.33 3.35 -6.43
CA ALA A 171 -22.27 2.61 -5.77
C ALA A 171 -21.16 3.56 -5.31
N SER A 172 -20.66 3.37 -4.10
CA SER A 172 -19.57 4.16 -3.54
C SER A 172 -18.52 3.28 -2.88
N GLY A 173 -17.28 3.78 -2.83
CA GLY A 173 -16.17 3.06 -2.23
C GLY A 173 -15.24 3.99 -1.48
N LYS A 174 -14.63 3.50 -0.40
CA LYS A 174 -13.67 4.25 0.41
C LYS A 174 -12.53 3.36 0.89
N ILE A 175 -11.32 3.91 0.86
CA ILE A 175 -10.10 3.25 1.31
C ILE A 175 -9.72 3.77 2.69
N PHE A 176 -9.32 2.84 3.56
CA PHE A 176 -8.92 3.11 4.93
C PHE A 176 -7.59 2.46 5.26
N LEU A 177 -6.92 3.05 6.22
CA LEU A 177 -5.72 2.54 6.87
C LEU A 177 -6.03 2.17 8.32
N GLN A 178 -5.12 1.46 8.97
CA GLN A 178 -5.16 1.29 10.43
C GLN A 178 -4.57 2.52 11.13
N ASP A 179 -4.97 2.75 12.37
CA ASP A 179 -4.61 3.98 13.11
C ASP A 179 -3.13 4.12 13.46
N HIS A 180 -2.36 3.04 13.36
CA HIS A 180 -0.90 3.03 13.51
C HIS A 180 -0.14 3.12 12.18
N ALA A 181 -0.81 3.35 11.06
CA ALA A 181 -0.17 3.35 9.74
C ALA A 181 1.02 4.32 9.63
N ASP A 182 0.97 5.46 10.33
CA ASP A 182 2.06 6.45 10.35
C ASP A 182 3.34 5.99 11.09
N HIS A 183 3.30 4.85 11.80
CA HIS A 183 4.47 4.14 12.31
C HIS A 183 5.22 3.34 11.24
N TYR A 184 4.64 3.20 10.05
CA TYR A 184 5.17 2.37 8.97
C TYR A 184 5.40 3.16 7.69
N LEU A 185 4.54 4.13 7.37
CA LEU A 185 4.70 4.96 6.18
C LEU A 185 4.34 6.42 6.44
N SER A 186 5.07 7.32 5.78
CA SER A 186 4.70 8.73 5.68
C SER A 186 3.37 8.89 4.93
N VAL A 187 2.72 10.05 5.02
CA VAL A 187 1.51 10.31 4.22
C VAL A 187 1.82 10.33 2.71
N GLU A 188 3.04 10.71 2.31
CA GLU A 188 3.51 10.65 0.94
C GLU A 188 3.49 9.22 0.41
N ASP A 189 4.14 8.30 1.13
CA ASP A 189 4.24 6.89 0.76
C ASP A 189 2.92 6.14 0.93
N ALA A 190 2.13 6.48 1.96
CA ALA A 190 0.80 5.92 2.15
C ALA A 190 -0.08 6.23 0.92
N VAL A 191 -0.05 7.47 0.42
CA VAL A 191 -0.79 7.83 -0.80
C VAL A 191 -0.29 7.03 -2.00
N THR A 192 1.01 6.82 -2.15
CA THR A 192 1.57 5.93 -3.19
C THR A 192 0.99 4.52 -3.09
N VAL A 193 0.94 3.93 -1.89
CA VAL A 193 0.31 2.62 -1.65
C VAL A 193 -1.17 2.62 -2.07
N GLY A 194 -1.91 3.67 -1.70
CA GLY A 194 -3.31 3.82 -2.08
C GLY A 194 -3.51 3.92 -3.59
N GLU A 195 -2.62 4.61 -4.30
CA GLU A 195 -2.63 4.71 -5.76
C GLU A 195 -2.32 3.36 -6.44
N ILE A 196 -1.35 2.59 -5.91
CA ILE A 196 -1.03 1.24 -6.40
C ILE A 196 -2.25 0.31 -6.23
N LEU A 197 -2.91 0.34 -5.06
CA LEU A 197 -4.12 -0.45 -4.85
C LEU A 197 -5.23 -0.05 -5.84
N LEU A 198 -5.48 1.25 -6.04
CA LEU A 198 -6.46 1.74 -7.01
C LEU A 198 -6.15 1.29 -8.43
N GLN A 199 -4.87 1.28 -8.82
CA GLN A 199 -4.45 0.79 -10.13
C GLN A 199 -4.75 -0.70 -10.28
N LYS A 200 -4.34 -1.54 -9.30
CA LYS A 200 -4.62 -2.98 -9.31
C LYS A 200 -6.13 -3.26 -9.35
N LEU A 201 -6.93 -2.51 -8.59
CA LEU A 201 -8.40 -2.60 -8.63
C LEU A 201 -8.94 -2.21 -10.01
N SER A 202 -8.45 -1.11 -10.60
CA SER A 202 -8.86 -0.68 -11.94
C SER A 202 -8.58 -1.74 -12.99
N GLU A 203 -7.38 -2.33 -12.98
CA GLU A 203 -6.98 -3.41 -13.89
C GLU A 203 -7.88 -4.65 -13.71
N ALA A 204 -8.08 -5.07 -12.46
CA ALA A 204 -8.94 -6.22 -12.15
C ALA A 204 -10.39 -5.97 -12.57
N PHE A 205 -10.93 -4.78 -12.31
CA PHE A 205 -12.34 -4.45 -12.54
C PHE A 205 -12.64 -4.14 -14.00
N SER A 206 -11.66 -3.70 -14.79
CA SER A 206 -11.83 -3.45 -16.23
C SER A 206 -12.21 -4.71 -17.01
N SER A 207 -11.93 -5.88 -16.46
CA SER A 207 -12.25 -7.18 -17.06
C SER A 207 -13.62 -7.76 -16.65
N LEU A 208 -14.38 -7.06 -15.79
CA LEU A 208 -15.64 -7.53 -15.19
C LEU A 208 -16.89 -7.13 -15.98
#